data_AF-A0A951GDM1-F1
#
_entry.id   AF-A0A951GDM1-F1
#
_cell.length_a   1.000
_cell.length_b   1.000
_cell.length_c   1.000
_cell.angle_alpha   90.00
_cell.angle_beta   90.00
_cell.angle_gamma   90.00
#
_symmetry.space_group_name_H-M   'P 1'
#
loop_
_entity.id
_entity.type
_entity.pdbx_description
1 polymer ?
#
loop_
_entity_poly.entity_id
_entity_poly.type
_entity_poly.pdbx_seq_one_letter_code
_entity_poly.pdbx_strand_id
1 'polypeptide(L)'
;MGDSTPFPEPAAIARAELFTREQFVYEGETLEDALAPGSARRRALDAALAEIETGAAKPSIEWRRKFSLLLGLERLLSQEEPHLVDGTVLSAHQVDALSGTLTALLAEAQRNGSGSSNGAGPAQSLPEPAPLASAAIPGEEDDLDADEDEGGEDEEPQDWQDDGELDADVQLDERPEDPNADRRFWFEHATGAGKTVAALGFVEASRTGGVLILTHRRNLVDQFNGELRDRGYRDRISAPLLNGKDAANGPVTVETYQWFVRNAGKISDAYTIVICDEAHTALGEKTSGAIRAWSGPIFIGMTATGALIARHVTDLFPTQTSRFDLAQAARRGVIAPLRCIRIPPGPGVRTIAKVPLRRGEVDTEFDQEMLAELLDQT
;
A
#
# COMPACT_ATOMS: atom_id res chain seq x y z
N MET A 1 30.92 20.20 -24.22
CA MET A 1 31.33 20.91 -23.00
C MET A 1 30.55 20.27 -21.87
N GLY A 2 31.20 19.42 -21.08
CA GLY A 2 30.53 18.79 -19.94
C GLY A 2 30.43 19.81 -18.83
N ASP A 3 29.21 20.15 -18.42
CA ASP A 3 28.98 20.85 -17.16
C ASP A 3 29.44 19.92 -16.04
N SER A 4 30.70 20.06 -15.61
CA SER A 4 31.16 19.45 -14.37
C SER A 4 30.62 20.34 -13.25
N THR A 5 29.38 20.08 -12.83
CA THR A 5 28.88 20.58 -11.55
C THR A 5 29.93 20.19 -10.50
N PRO A 6 30.53 21.15 -9.76
CA PRO A 6 31.57 20.84 -8.82
C PRO A 6 31.08 19.78 -7.82
N PHE A 7 31.99 18.92 -7.40
CA PHE A 7 31.66 17.88 -6.43
C PHE A 7 31.23 18.55 -5.11
N PRO A 8 30.09 18.16 -4.51
CA PRO A 8 29.56 18.86 -3.36
C PRO A 8 30.50 18.71 -2.15
N GLU A 9 30.81 19.84 -1.53
CA GLU A 9 31.62 19.87 -0.30
C GLU A 9 30.91 19.11 0.83
N PRO A 10 31.64 18.39 1.72
CA PRO A 10 31.03 17.64 2.83
C PRO A 10 30.10 18.49 3.72
N ALA A 11 30.42 19.77 3.91
CA ALA A 11 29.58 20.70 4.66
C ALA A 11 28.24 21.02 3.94
N ALA A 12 28.21 21.00 2.61
CA ALA A 12 26.97 21.16 1.86
C ALA A 12 26.08 19.92 2.02
N ILE A 13 26.67 18.72 1.94
CA ILE A 13 25.96 17.45 2.15
C ILE A 13 25.32 17.43 3.54
N ALA A 14 26.08 17.70 4.60
CA ALA A 14 25.56 17.70 5.97
C ALA A 14 24.40 18.69 6.19
N ARG A 15 24.44 19.86 5.53
CA ARG A 15 23.31 20.82 5.57
C ARG A 15 22.07 20.27 4.86
N ALA A 16 22.25 19.64 3.71
CA ALA A 16 21.15 19.00 3.00
C ALA A 16 20.56 17.85 3.82
N GLU A 17 21.37 17.00 4.45
CA GLU A 17 20.90 15.91 5.30
C GLU A 17 20.08 16.40 6.50
N LEU A 18 20.49 17.50 7.14
CA LEU A 18 19.72 18.11 8.22
C LEU A 18 18.37 18.67 7.72
N PHE A 19 18.36 19.26 6.52
CA PHE A 19 17.17 19.83 5.89
C PHE A 19 16.18 18.73 5.46
N THR A 20 16.66 17.67 4.82
CA THR A 20 15.84 16.58 4.26
C THR A 20 15.52 15.48 5.27
N ARG A 21 16.30 15.38 6.35
CA ARG A 21 16.28 14.28 7.34
C ARG A 21 16.67 12.91 6.78
N GLU A 22 17.27 12.90 5.60
CA GLU A 22 17.76 11.70 4.92
C GLU A 22 19.27 11.78 4.73
N GLN A 23 19.92 10.63 4.67
CA GLN A 23 21.34 10.50 4.37
C GLN A 23 21.55 10.36 2.86
N PHE A 24 22.66 10.88 2.34
CA PHE A 24 22.99 10.74 0.92
C PHE A 24 24.13 9.74 0.66
N VAL A 25 24.95 9.47 1.67
CA VAL A 25 26.09 8.56 1.59
C VAL A 25 25.99 7.57 2.74
N TYR A 26 26.01 6.27 2.43
CA TYR A 26 25.87 5.20 3.43
C TYR A 26 27.21 4.58 3.80
N GLU A 27 27.23 3.82 4.89
CA GLU A 27 28.44 3.15 5.37
C GLU A 27 28.99 2.19 4.29
N GLY A 28 30.29 2.31 3.99
CA GLY A 28 30.96 1.50 2.97
C GLY A 28 30.93 2.09 1.55
N GLU A 29 30.22 3.20 1.31
CA GLU A 29 30.23 3.89 0.01
C GLU A 29 31.28 5.01 -0.05
N THR A 30 31.85 5.23 -1.23
CA THR A 30 32.62 6.45 -1.52
C THR A 30 31.66 7.58 -1.89
N LEU A 31 32.06 8.84 -1.68
CA LEU A 31 31.21 9.96 -2.09
C LEU A 31 30.99 9.94 -3.61
N GLU A 32 32.04 9.61 -4.38
CA GLU A 32 32.03 9.59 -5.84
C GLU A 32 31.02 8.59 -6.40
N ASP A 33 30.92 7.41 -5.77
CA ASP A 33 29.96 6.37 -6.18
C ASP A 33 28.53 6.75 -5.76
N ALA A 34 28.35 7.19 -4.50
CA ALA A 34 27.05 7.55 -3.94
C ALA A 34 26.40 8.76 -4.65
N LEU A 35 27.21 9.75 -5.01
CA LEU A 35 26.79 11.03 -5.59
C LEU A 35 27.24 11.19 -7.04
N ALA A 36 27.38 10.07 -7.75
CA ALA A 36 27.71 10.03 -9.16
C ALA A 36 26.79 10.97 -9.97
N PRO A 37 27.32 11.74 -10.95
CA PRO A 37 26.52 12.65 -11.76
C PRO A 37 25.32 11.95 -12.42
N GLY A 38 24.14 12.54 -12.29
CA GLY A 38 22.91 11.99 -12.85
C GLY A 38 22.27 10.85 -12.05
N SER A 39 22.85 10.44 -10.92
CA SER A 39 22.18 9.52 -9.98
C SER A 39 20.94 10.18 -9.33
N ALA A 40 20.01 9.35 -8.85
CA ALA A 40 18.83 9.84 -8.13
C ALA A 40 19.20 10.61 -6.86
N ARG A 41 20.18 10.10 -6.10
CA ARG A 41 20.72 10.75 -4.90
C ARG A 41 21.35 12.10 -5.20
N ARG A 42 22.17 12.19 -6.27
CA ARG A 42 22.76 13.48 -6.68
C ARG A 42 21.70 14.52 -7.02
N ARG A 43 20.68 14.15 -7.80
CA ARG A 43 19.57 15.06 -8.12
C ARG A 43 18.80 15.53 -6.88
N ALA A 44 18.56 14.62 -5.94
CA ALA A 44 17.87 14.94 -4.70
C ALA A 44 18.69 15.92 -3.83
N LEU A 45 20.01 15.72 -3.76
CA LEU A 45 20.94 16.61 -3.07
C LEU A 45 20.97 18.00 -3.73
N ASP A 46 21.16 18.07 -5.04
CA ASP A 46 21.23 19.33 -5.77
C ASP A 46 19.92 20.13 -5.62
N ALA A 47 18.76 19.45 -5.68
CA ALA A 47 17.46 20.08 -5.45
C ALA A 47 17.28 20.58 -4.01
N ALA A 48 17.75 19.81 -3.01
CA ALA A 48 17.69 20.24 -1.61
C ALA A 48 18.58 21.47 -1.36
N LEU A 49 19.79 21.48 -1.93
CA LEU A 49 20.71 22.62 -1.83
C LEU A 49 20.13 23.88 -2.48
N ALA A 50 19.48 23.76 -3.65
CA ALA A 50 18.81 24.87 -4.29
C ALA A 50 17.70 25.47 -3.41
N GLU A 51 16.89 24.63 -2.74
CA GLU A 51 15.87 25.12 -1.79
C GLU A 51 16.49 25.83 -0.58
N ILE A 52 17.57 25.28 -0.02
CA ILE A 52 18.30 25.89 1.09
C ILE A 52 18.86 27.26 0.70
N GLU A 53 19.42 27.40 -0.51
CA GLU A 53 19.94 28.67 -1.02
C GLU A 53 18.85 29.74 -1.16
N THR A 54 17.62 29.33 -1.46
CA THR A 54 16.44 30.23 -1.47
C THR A 54 15.90 30.55 -0.07
N GLY A 55 16.51 30.02 1.00
CA GLY A 55 16.13 30.27 2.39
C GLY A 55 14.97 29.41 2.89
N ALA A 56 14.68 28.28 2.24
CA ALA A 56 13.65 27.36 2.72
C ALA A 56 14.05 26.76 4.07
N ALA A 57 13.10 26.70 5.01
CA ALA A 57 13.33 26.11 6.34
C ALA A 57 13.09 24.59 6.38
N LYS A 58 12.34 24.07 5.40
CA LYS A 58 11.95 22.66 5.28
C LYS A 58 11.79 22.29 3.80
N PRO A 59 11.93 21.02 3.42
CA PRO A 59 11.78 20.59 2.03
C PRO A 59 10.38 20.90 1.50
N SER A 60 10.32 21.39 0.27
CA SER A 60 9.05 21.67 -0.40
C SER A 60 8.21 20.39 -0.58
N ILE A 61 6.91 20.56 -0.87
CA ILE A 61 6.06 19.43 -1.25
C ILE A 61 6.61 18.72 -2.50
N GLU A 62 7.10 19.49 -3.47
CA GLU A 62 7.63 18.93 -4.71
C GLU A 62 8.86 18.05 -4.47
N TRP A 63 9.81 18.54 -3.66
CA TRP A 63 10.99 17.76 -3.28
C TRP A 63 10.59 16.47 -2.57
N ARG A 64 9.68 16.56 -1.59
CA ARG A 64 9.24 15.39 -0.81
C ARG A 64 8.56 14.33 -1.67
N ARG A 65 7.71 14.75 -2.62
CA ARG A 65 7.05 13.84 -3.58
C ARG A 65 8.03 13.10 -4.47
N LYS A 66 9.11 13.76 -4.88
CA LYS A 66 10.10 13.19 -5.79
C LYS A 66 11.10 12.30 -5.07
N PHE A 67 11.53 12.67 -3.87
CA PHE A 67 12.74 12.09 -3.27
C PHE A 67 12.55 11.48 -1.89
N SER A 68 11.53 11.86 -1.10
CA SER A 68 11.43 11.42 0.30
C SER A 68 11.29 9.90 0.41
N LEU A 69 10.44 9.27 -0.41
CA LEU A 69 10.28 7.82 -0.35
C LEU A 69 11.52 7.08 -0.90
N LEU A 70 12.08 7.57 -2.00
CA LEU A 70 13.23 6.95 -2.65
C LEU A 70 14.43 6.90 -1.70
N LEU A 71 14.82 8.05 -1.14
CA LEU A 71 15.95 8.13 -0.20
C LEU A 71 15.65 7.37 1.09
N GLY A 72 14.41 7.46 1.57
CA GLY A 72 13.95 6.74 2.76
C GLY A 72 14.05 5.22 2.62
N LEU A 73 13.70 4.68 1.47
CA LEU A 73 13.83 3.25 1.17
C LEU A 73 15.30 2.85 1.02
N GLU A 74 16.13 3.65 0.34
CA GLU A 74 17.58 3.39 0.28
C GLU A 74 18.19 3.32 1.69
N ARG A 75 17.84 4.26 2.58
CA ARG A 75 18.30 4.29 3.98
C ARG A 75 17.83 3.08 4.78
N LEU A 76 16.57 2.67 4.61
CA LEU A 76 16.03 1.55 5.36
C LEU A 76 16.64 0.23 4.89
N LEU A 77 16.84 0.08 3.57
CA LEU A 77 17.33 -1.14 2.94
C LEU A 77 18.86 -1.25 2.90
N SER A 78 19.61 -0.19 3.22
CA SER A 78 21.07 -0.25 3.38
C SER A 78 21.51 -0.85 4.72
N GLN A 79 20.58 -1.02 5.66
CA GLN A 79 20.83 -1.68 6.94
C GLN A 79 20.98 -3.19 6.75
N GLU A 80 21.87 -3.82 7.53
CA GLU A 80 22.04 -5.28 7.52
C GLU A 80 20.75 -6.00 7.91
N GLU A 81 20.06 -5.48 8.94
CA GLU A 81 18.73 -5.91 9.37
C GLU A 81 17.78 -4.69 9.36
N PRO A 82 17.04 -4.48 8.26
CA PRO A 82 16.06 -3.40 8.18
C PRO A 82 15.01 -3.55 9.29
N HIS A 83 14.80 -2.50 10.08
CA HIS A 83 13.90 -2.54 11.23
C HIS A 83 13.03 -1.28 11.34
N LEU A 84 11.89 -1.44 12.02
CA LEU A 84 11.00 -0.34 12.39
C LEU A 84 11.56 0.42 13.61
N VAL A 85 10.97 1.57 13.93
CA VAL A 85 11.43 2.43 15.05
C VAL A 85 11.40 1.75 16.43
N ASP A 86 10.58 0.70 16.62
CA ASP A 86 10.53 -0.12 17.84
C ASP A 86 11.59 -1.25 17.88
N GLY A 87 12.41 -1.38 16.84
CA GLY A 87 13.40 -2.44 16.68
C GLY A 87 12.85 -3.73 16.06
N THR A 88 11.59 -3.76 15.62
CA THR A 88 11.03 -4.91 14.89
C THR A 88 11.76 -5.07 13.56
N VAL A 89 12.48 -6.18 13.39
CA VAL A 89 13.16 -6.52 12.15
C VAL A 89 12.14 -6.94 11.08
N LEU A 90 12.29 -6.41 9.87
CA LEU A 90 11.47 -6.75 8.72
C LEU A 90 11.86 -8.14 8.18
N SER A 91 10.86 -8.96 7.89
CA SER A 91 11.08 -10.27 7.27
C SER A 91 11.49 -10.13 5.80
N ALA A 92 12.10 -11.17 5.24
CA ALA A 92 12.57 -11.17 3.85
C ALA A 92 11.48 -10.77 2.84
N HIS A 93 10.24 -11.28 2.97
CA HIS A 93 9.17 -10.94 2.03
C HIS A 93 8.66 -9.50 2.20
N GLN A 94 8.77 -8.91 3.39
CA GLN A 94 8.47 -7.49 3.62
C GLN A 94 9.56 -6.63 2.96
N VAL A 95 10.84 -6.99 3.18
CA VAL A 95 11.99 -6.36 2.50
C VAL A 95 11.85 -6.45 0.98
N ASP A 96 11.38 -7.58 0.43
CA ASP A 96 11.13 -7.76 -1.01
C ASP A 96 10.10 -6.75 -1.54
N ALA A 97 9.02 -6.47 -0.79
CA ALA A 97 8.01 -5.49 -1.19
C ALA A 97 8.57 -4.06 -1.25
N LEU A 98 9.33 -3.67 -0.23
CA LEU A 98 10.00 -2.37 -0.16
C LEU A 98 11.05 -2.23 -1.26
N SER A 99 11.88 -3.25 -1.45
CA SER A 99 12.95 -3.29 -2.46
C SER A 99 12.39 -3.27 -3.89
N GLY A 100 11.28 -3.98 -4.13
CA GLY A 100 10.57 -3.95 -5.41
C GLY A 100 10.06 -2.55 -5.74
N THR A 101 9.52 -1.84 -4.74
CA THR A 101 9.07 -0.46 -4.91
C THR A 101 10.26 0.48 -5.17
N LEU A 102 11.35 0.36 -4.41
CA LEU A 102 12.56 1.16 -4.64
C LEU A 102 13.11 0.95 -6.06
N THR A 103 13.17 -0.29 -6.52
CA THR A 103 13.63 -0.63 -7.88
C THR A 103 12.78 0.06 -8.94
N ALA A 104 11.45 0.04 -8.77
CA ALA A 104 10.55 0.71 -9.69
C ALA A 104 10.73 2.24 -9.69
N LEU A 105 10.91 2.85 -8.51
CA LEU A 105 11.18 4.28 -8.37
C LEU A 105 12.51 4.70 -9.01
N LEU A 106 13.56 3.89 -8.83
CA LEU A 106 14.86 4.15 -9.46
C LEU A 106 14.78 4.06 -10.98
N ALA A 107 14.08 3.06 -11.51
CA ALA A 107 13.86 2.91 -12.95
C ALA A 107 13.12 4.12 -13.54
N GLU A 108 12.11 4.63 -12.84
CA GLU A 108 11.37 5.83 -13.25
C GLU A 108 12.22 7.10 -13.15
N ALA A 109 13.00 7.26 -12.08
CA ALA A 109 13.91 8.38 -11.93
C ALA A 109 15.01 8.40 -13.02
N GLN A 110 15.45 7.24 -13.49
CA GLN A 110 16.40 7.13 -14.60
C GLN A 110 15.77 7.56 -15.93
N ARG A 111 14.55 7.09 -16.24
CA ARG A 111 13.80 7.49 -17.45
C ARG A 111 13.60 9.00 -17.53
N ASN A 112 13.22 9.64 -16.43
CA ASN A 112 13.01 11.09 -16.36
C ASN A 112 14.31 11.90 -16.40
N GLY A 113 15.43 11.31 -15.98
CA GLY A 113 16.75 11.96 -15.97
C GLY A 113 17.48 11.90 -17.32
N SER A 114 17.28 10.84 -18.11
CA SER A 114 17.75 10.78 -19.49
C SER A 114 16.74 11.49 -20.39
N GLY A 115 17.02 12.74 -20.78
CA GLY A 115 16.18 13.50 -21.69
C GLY A 115 15.68 12.63 -22.86
N SER A 116 14.36 12.58 -23.01
CA SER A 116 13.61 11.73 -23.94
C SER A 116 14.33 11.47 -25.27
N SER A 117 14.74 10.22 -25.48
CA SER A 117 14.97 9.67 -26.81
C SER A 117 14.63 8.18 -26.85
N ASN A 118 13.52 7.88 -27.53
CA ASN A 118 13.11 6.63 -28.15
C ASN A 118 12.56 5.47 -27.30
N GLY A 119 11.26 5.25 -27.51
CA GLY A 119 10.72 3.93 -27.83
C GLY A 119 10.30 3.09 -26.64
N ALA A 120 9.01 3.14 -26.30
CA ALA A 120 8.37 2.09 -25.52
C ALA A 120 8.54 0.74 -26.26
N GLY A 121 9.51 -0.06 -25.83
CA GLY A 121 9.57 -1.48 -26.14
C GLY A 121 8.53 -2.20 -25.28
N PRO A 122 7.84 -3.21 -25.82
CA PRO A 122 6.77 -3.89 -25.10
C PRO A 122 7.32 -4.50 -23.81
N ALA A 123 6.61 -4.27 -22.70
CA ALA A 123 6.82 -5.01 -21.46
C ALA A 123 6.87 -6.51 -21.81
N GLN A 124 7.94 -7.18 -21.41
CA GLN A 124 8.04 -8.63 -21.55
C GLN A 124 6.85 -9.25 -20.81
N SER A 125 5.98 -9.90 -21.56
CA SER A 125 4.89 -10.70 -21.02
C SER A 125 5.49 -11.82 -20.18
N LEU A 126 5.32 -11.70 -18.86
CA LEU A 126 5.39 -12.86 -17.98
C LEU A 126 4.26 -13.83 -18.39
N PRO A 127 4.47 -15.14 -18.31
CA PRO A 127 3.47 -16.12 -18.73
C PRO A 127 2.16 -15.90 -17.97
N GLU A 128 1.05 -15.91 -18.70
CA GLU A 128 -0.30 -15.84 -18.17
C GLU A 128 -0.45 -16.80 -16.97
N PRO A 129 -0.98 -16.35 -15.82
CA PRO A 129 -1.28 -17.26 -14.74
C PRO A 129 -2.33 -18.25 -15.22
N ALA A 130 -2.02 -19.54 -15.08
CA ALA A 130 -2.99 -20.62 -15.29
C ALA A 130 -4.28 -20.32 -14.50
N PRO A 131 -5.47 -20.68 -15.01
CA PRO A 131 -6.73 -20.43 -14.32
C PRO A 131 -6.71 -21.17 -12.99
N LEU A 132 -6.50 -20.44 -11.90
CA LEU A 132 -6.65 -20.96 -10.56
C LEU A 132 -8.14 -21.07 -10.28
N ALA A 133 -8.59 -22.30 -10.08
CA ALA A 133 -9.96 -22.59 -9.67
C ALA A 133 -10.31 -21.74 -8.45
N SER A 134 -11.40 -20.99 -8.56
CA SER A 134 -12.05 -20.24 -7.49
C SER A 134 -12.09 -21.09 -6.21
N ALA A 135 -11.28 -20.68 -5.23
CA ALA A 135 -11.45 -21.13 -3.86
C ALA A 135 -12.60 -20.27 -3.31
N ALA A 136 -13.79 -20.86 -3.26
CA ALA A 136 -14.94 -20.28 -2.57
C ALA A 136 -14.52 -19.84 -1.16
N ILE A 137 -14.68 -18.55 -0.89
CA ILE A 137 -14.56 -17.95 0.44
C ILE A 137 -15.81 -18.41 1.21
N PRO A 138 -15.69 -19.13 2.33
CA PRO A 138 -16.84 -19.40 3.20
C PRO A 138 -17.00 -18.22 4.16
N GLY A 139 -18.17 -17.58 4.13
CA GLY A 139 -18.65 -16.72 5.22
C GLY A 139 -19.08 -15.31 4.82
N GLU A 140 -20.12 -15.19 3.99
CA GLU A 140 -21.07 -14.06 4.05
C GLU A 140 -22.46 -14.69 3.81
N GLU A 141 -23.17 -14.97 4.91
CA GLU A 141 -24.60 -15.28 4.85
C GLU A 141 -25.35 -13.95 5.00
N ASP A 142 -26.17 -13.61 4.00
CA ASP A 142 -27.11 -12.50 3.98
C ASP A 142 -28.14 -12.66 5.12
N ASP A 143 -28.01 -11.91 6.20
CA ASP A 143 -29.09 -11.70 7.16
C ASP A 143 -29.86 -10.43 6.78
N LEU A 144 -30.91 -10.63 5.97
CA LEU A 144 -32.00 -9.68 5.81
C LEU A 144 -33.04 -9.94 6.90
N ASP A 145 -32.98 -9.18 7.99
CA ASP A 145 -34.18 -8.88 8.79
C ASP A 145 -34.08 -7.45 9.31
N ALA A 146 -35.00 -6.62 8.82
CA ALA A 146 -35.21 -5.25 9.23
C ALA A 146 -36.06 -5.22 10.51
N ASP A 147 -35.54 -4.60 11.57
CA ASP A 147 -36.34 -3.90 12.56
C ASP A 147 -35.55 -2.68 13.08
N GLU A 148 -36.23 -1.54 13.07
CA GLU A 148 -35.75 -0.19 13.36
C GLU A 148 -35.27 -0.04 14.82
N ASP A 149 -34.01 0.37 15.04
CA ASP A 149 -33.69 1.34 16.10
C ASP A 149 -32.31 2.03 15.90
N GLU A 150 -32.23 3.28 16.34
CA GLU A 150 -31.21 4.28 16.04
C GLU A 150 -29.75 3.90 16.42
N GLY A 151 -28.82 3.89 15.46
CA GLY A 151 -27.41 3.64 15.82
C GLY A 151 -26.32 3.54 14.73
N GLY A 152 -26.46 4.17 13.56
CA GLY A 152 -25.34 4.45 12.64
C GLY A 152 -24.37 3.29 12.33
N GLU A 153 -24.88 2.24 11.69
CA GLU A 153 -24.13 1.03 11.34
C GLU A 153 -23.07 1.27 10.24
N ASP A 154 -21.99 0.51 10.34
CA ASP A 154 -20.86 0.48 9.41
C ASP A 154 -21.28 -0.13 8.06
N GLU A 155 -22.00 0.63 7.25
CA GLU A 155 -22.27 0.27 5.87
C GLU A 155 -20.97 0.31 5.05
N GLU A 156 -20.70 -0.80 4.35
CA GLU A 156 -19.70 -0.87 3.29
C GLU A 156 -19.91 0.27 2.27
N PRO A 157 -18.89 0.67 1.49
CA PRO A 157 -19.10 1.67 0.45
C PRO A 157 -20.20 1.18 -0.52
N GLN A 158 -21.38 1.83 -0.52
CA GLN A 158 -22.54 1.52 -1.36
C GLN A 158 -22.27 1.50 -2.88
N ASP A 159 -21.05 1.82 -3.32
CA ASP A 159 -20.62 1.74 -4.72
C ASP A 159 -20.42 0.29 -5.22
N TRP A 160 -20.68 -0.72 -4.38
CA TRP A 160 -20.60 -2.14 -4.69
C TRP A 160 -21.94 -2.85 -4.96
N GLN A 161 -23.08 -2.17 -4.79
CA GLN A 161 -24.36 -2.76 -5.22
C GLN A 161 -24.37 -2.85 -6.75
N ASP A 162 -24.21 -4.08 -7.24
CA ASP A 162 -24.26 -4.47 -8.64
C ASP A 162 -25.70 -4.35 -9.17
N ASP A 163 -26.17 -3.12 -9.39
CA ASP A 163 -27.48 -2.84 -9.97
C ASP A 163 -27.51 -3.02 -11.51
N GLY A 164 -26.74 -3.97 -12.05
CA GLY A 164 -26.80 -4.27 -13.47
C GLY A 164 -26.12 -5.57 -13.85
N GLU A 165 -26.91 -6.53 -14.34
CA GLU A 165 -26.42 -7.63 -15.18
C GLU A 165 -25.48 -7.06 -16.26
N LEU A 166 -24.17 -7.17 -16.02
CA LEU A 166 -23.16 -6.78 -17.01
C LEU A 166 -23.10 -7.88 -18.07
N ASP A 167 -23.73 -7.62 -19.21
CA ASP A 167 -23.56 -8.39 -20.44
C ASP A 167 -22.06 -8.64 -20.70
N ALA A 168 -21.70 -9.91 -20.90
CA ALA A 168 -20.32 -10.39 -21.03
C ALA A 168 -19.56 -9.92 -22.28
N ASP A 169 -20.11 -8.96 -23.03
CA ASP A 169 -19.58 -8.46 -24.31
C ASP A 169 -19.28 -6.94 -24.30
N VAL A 170 -19.09 -6.32 -23.14
CA VAL A 170 -18.58 -4.93 -23.09
C VAL A 170 -17.08 -4.94 -23.40
N GLN A 171 -16.77 -4.73 -24.67
CA GLN A 171 -15.44 -4.39 -25.15
C GLN A 171 -15.02 -3.09 -24.44
N LEU A 172 -14.14 -3.19 -23.44
CA LEU A 172 -13.58 -2.02 -22.76
C LEU A 172 -12.88 -1.16 -23.81
N ASP A 173 -13.44 0.02 -24.10
CA ASP A 173 -12.80 1.01 -24.96
C ASP A 173 -11.32 1.18 -24.56
N GLU A 174 -10.44 1.40 -25.54
CA GLU A 174 -9.03 1.75 -25.30
C GLU A 174 -8.98 2.92 -24.32
N ARG A 175 -8.74 2.60 -23.04
CA ARG A 175 -8.69 3.58 -21.96
C ARG A 175 -7.54 4.53 -22.29
N PRO A 176 -7.74 5.86 -22.23
CA PRO A 176 -6.68 6.81 -22.49
C PRO A 176 -5.46 6.48 -21.61
N GLU A 177 -4.25 6.67 -22.14
CA GLU A 177 -3.00 6.48 -21.39
C GLU A 177 -3.12 7.17 -20.03
N ASP A 178 -3.04 6.38 -18.97
CA ASP A 178 -3.14 6.88 -17.60
C ASP A 178 -1.79 7.49 -17.21
N PRO A 179 -1.69 8.83 -17.11
CA PRO A 179 -0.40 9.53 -17.03
C PRO A 179 0.32 9.29 -15.70
N ASN A 180 -0.34 8.67 -14.71
CA ASN A 180 0.21 8.44 -13.37
C ASN A 180 0.34 6.93 -13.06
N ALA A 181 0.18 6.07 -14.06
CA ALA A 181 0.27 4.61 -13.92
C ALA A 181 1.62 4.15 -13.35
N ASP A 182 2.70 4.83 -13.71
CA ASP A 182 4.08 4.62 -13.26
C ASP A 182 4.29 4.87 -11.76
N ARG A 183 3.36 5.58 -11.11
CA ARG A 183 3.41 5.93 -9.66
C ARG A 183 2.55 5.02 -8.80
N ARG A 184 1.95 3.97 -9.37
CA ARG A 184 1.02 3.09 -8.68
C ARG A 184 1.55 1.66 -8.67
N PHE A 185 1.91 1.24 -7.48
CA PHE A 185 2.52 -0.05 -7.18
C PHE A 185 1.57 -0.88 -6.36
N TRP A 186 1.74 -2.20 -6.37
CA TRP A 186 1.09 -3.06 -5.39
C TRP A 186 1.93 -4.27 -5.05
N PHE A 187 1.60 -4.93 -3.94
CA PHE A 187 2.13 -6.23 -3.61
C PHE A 187 1.02 -7.16 -3.09
N GLU A 188 1.20 -8.45 -3.39
CA GLU A 188 0.26 -9.51 -3.01
C GLU A 188 0.87 -10.31 -1.88
N HIS A 189 0.44 -10.10 -0.64
CA HIS A 189 0.95 -10.83 0.54
C HIS A 189 -0.21 -11.49 1.28
N ALA A 190 -0.08 -12.78 1.59
CA ALA A 190 -1.09 -13.54 2.31
C ALA A 190 -1.52 -12.87 3.63
N THR A 191 -2.79 -13.05 4.00
CA THR A 191 -3.29 -12.66 5.33
C THR A 191 -2.47 -13.37 6.41
N GLY A 192 -2.10 -12.63 7.46
CA GLY A 192 -1.19 -13.12 8.49
C GLY A 192 0.31 -13.04 8.15
N ALA A 193 0.69 -12.69 6.91
CA ALA A 193 2.10 -12.47 6.56
C ALA A 193 2.67 -11.13 7.06
N GLY A 194 1.89 -10.31 7.75
CA GLY A 194 2.33 -9.01 8.27
C GLY A 194 2.31 -7.87 7.25
N LYS A 195 1.23 -7.76 6.45
CA LYS A 195 0.99 -6.61 5.54
C LYS A 195 1.13 -5.27 6.26
N THR A 196 0.58 -5.16 7.48
CA THR A 196 0.69 -3.93 8.29
C THR A 196 2.14 -3.57 8.61
N VAL A 197 2.99 -4.56 8.91
CA VAL A 197 4.42 -4.34 9.16
C VAL A 197 5.12 -3.84 7.89
N ALA A 198 4.79 -4.38 6.71
CA ALA A 198 5.29 -3.86 5.45
C ALA A 198 4.82 -2.40 5.20
N ALA A 199 3.55 -2.08 5.48
CA ALA A 199 3.02 -0.72 5.41
C ALA A 199 3.80 0.25 6.29
N LEU A 200 4.11 -0.17 7.52
CA LEU A 200 4.92 0.60 8.45
C LEU A 200 6.36 0.75 8.00
N GLY A 201 6.90 -0.17 7.20
CA GLY A 201 8.17 0.00 6.52
C GLY A 201 8.17 1.21 5.57
N PHE A 202 7.08 1.45 4.83
CA PHE A 202 6.93 2.66 4.02
C PHE A 202 6.76 3.92 4.87
N VAL A 203 6.06 3.82 6.01
CA VAL A 203 5.98 4.91 6.99
C VAL A 203 7.35 5.26 7.55
N GLU A 204 8.15 4.25 7.93
CA GLU A 204 9.51 4.42 8.45
C GLU A 204 10.43 5.03 7.39
N ALA A 205 10.31 4.59 6.13
CA ALA A 205 11.08 5.16 5.02
C ALA A 205 10.80 6.66 4.86
N SER A 206 9.54 7.09 4.90
CA SER A 206 9.19 8.49 4.63
C SER A 206 9.28 9.40 5.86
N ARG A 207 10.39 10.10 6.08
CA ARG A 207 10.55 10.99 7.27
C ARG A 207 9.96 12.39 7.12
N THR A 208 9.82 12.89 5.90
CA THR A 208 9.33 14.26 5.63
C THR A 208 8.04 14.27 4.83
N GLY A 209 7.87 13.32 3.92
CA GLY A 209 6.64 13.09 3.16
C GLY A 209 5.51 12.51 4.02
N GLY A 210 4.31 13.06 3.89
CA GLY A 210 3.14 12.54 4.60
C GLY A 210 2.64 11.22 4.01
N VAL A 211 2.10 10.35 4.86
CA VAL A 211 1.51 9.05 4.49
C VAL A 211 0.02 9.04 4.83
N LEU A 212 -0.80 8.73 3.84
CA LEU A 212 -2.22 8.45 4.03
C LEU A 212 -2.47 6.95 3.87
N ILE A 213 -2.94 6.29 4.91
CA ILE A 213 -3.32 4.87 4.88
C ILE A 213 -4.84 4.82 4.70
N LEU A 214 -5.30 4.12 3.67
CA LEU A 214 -6.71 3.91 3.35
C LEU A 214 -7.07 2.46 3.65
N THR A 215 -8.16 2.27 4.40
CA THR A 215 -8.74 0.96 4.69
C THR A 215 -10.24 0.94 4.38
N HIS A 216 -10.86 -0.24 4.39
CA HIS A 216 -12.26 -0.42 3.98
C HIS A 216 -13.25 -0.32 5.15
N ARG A 217 -12.82 -0.52 6.40
CA ARG A 217 -13.69 -0.51 7.59
C ARG A 217 -13.18 0.42 8.70
N ARG A 218 -14.09 0.98 9.49
CA ARG A 218 -13.74 1.92 10.58
C ARG A 218 -12.97 1.25 11.72
N ASN A 219 -13.33 0.04 12.10
CA ASN A 219 -12.59 -0.73 13.11
C ASN A 219 -11.12 -0.93 12.72
N LEU A 220 -10.82 -1.11 11.43
CA LEU A 220 -9.44 -1.22 10.93
C LEU A 220 -8.67 0.10 11.08
N VAL A 221 -9.34 1.25 10.96
CA VAL A 221 -8.71 2.56 11.23
C VAL A 221 -8.19 2.60 12.67
N ASP A 222 -8.99 2.15 13.63
CA ASP A 222 -8.59 2.10 15.04
C ASP A 222 -7.46 1.09 15.29
N GLN A 223 -7.51 -0.07 14.64
CA GLN A 223 -6.45 -1.08 14.71
C GLN A 223 -5.11 -0.56 14.18
N PHE A 224 -5.09 0.04 12.99
CA PHE A 224 -3.88 0.65 12.42
C PHE A 224 -3.33 1.78 13.31
N ASN A 225 -4.21 2.62 13.88
CA ASN A 225 -3.80 3.65 14.82
C ASN A 225 -3.23 3.05 16.12
N GLY A 226 -3.77 1.93 16.60
CA GLY A 226 -3.22 1.16 17.71
C GLY A 226 -1.80 0.69 17.40
N GLU A 227 -1.62 -0.01 16.29
CA GLU A 227 -0.30 -0.50 15.85
C GLU A 227 0.72 0.63 15.68
N LEU A 228 0.34 1.75 15.05
CA LEU A 228 1.21 2.92 14.92
C LEU A 228 1.66 3.45 16.28
N ARG A 229 0.77 3.50 17.28
CA ARG A 229 1.12 3.97 18.63
C ARG A 229 2.05 3.01 19.35
N ASP A 230 1.73 1.71 19.31
CA ASP A 230 2.46 0.68 20.03
C ASP A 230 3.88 0.52 19.49
N ARG A 231 4.03 0.71 18.17
CA ARG A 231 5.31 0.63 17.48
C ARG A 231 6.09 1.93 17.46
N GLY A 232 5.65 2.98 18.16
CA GLY A 232 6.44 4.20 18.37
C GLY A 232 6.20 5.36 17.39
N TYR A 233 5.23 5.26 16.48
CA TYR A 233 4.90 6.34 15.52
C TYR A 233 3.90 7.37 16.06
N ARG A 234 3.61 7.37 17.36
CA ARG A 234 2.58 8.21 18.00
C ARG A 234 2.69 9.70 17.62
N ASP A 235 3.90 10.25 17.62
CA ASP A 235 4.13 11.68 17.36
C ASP A 235 3.93 12.08 15.89
N ARG A 236 3.84 11.09 15.00
CA ARG A 236 3.57 11.29 13.57
C ARG A 236 2.10 11.17 13.23
N ILE A 237 1.28 10.53 14.08
CA ILE A 237 -0.15 10.40 13.85
C ILE A 237 -0.78 11.79 13.84
N SER A 238 -1.46 12.12 12.75
CA SER A 238 -2.15 13.40 12.61
C SER A 238 -3.58 13.21 12.11
N ALA A 239 -4.46 14.11 12.55
CA ALA A 239 -5.77 14.28 11.92
C ALA A 239 -5.61 14.57 10.41
N PRO A 240 -6.63 14.29 9.59
CA PRO A 240 -6.53 14.46 8.15
C PRO A 240 -6.14 15.87 7.71
N LEU A 241 -5.15 15.95 6.82
CA LEU A 241 -4.67 17.19 6.23
C LEU A 241 -5.50 17.49 4.98
N LEU A 242 -6.26 18.58 5.05
CA LEU A 242 -7.12 19.06 3.98
C LEU A 242 -6.77 20.50 3.61
N ASN A 243 -7.19 20.92 2.43
CA ASN A 243 -7.17 22.31 1.96
C ASN A 243 -5.80 22.99 2.10
N GLY A 244 -4.75 22.34 1.58
CA GLY A 244 -3.39 22.89 1.55
C GLY A 244 -2.65 22.90 2.88
N LYS A 245 -3.19 22.31 3.95
CA LYS A 245 -2.47 22.13 5.23
C LYS A 245 -1.20 21.31 5.01
N ASP A 246 -0.06 21.86 5.42
CA ASP A 246 1.23 21.22 5.22
C ASP A 246 1.95 20.91 6.54
N ALA A 247 2.47 19.69 6.63
CA ALA A 247 3.29 19.18 7.72
C ALA A 247 4.48 18.40 7.12
N ALA A 248 5.71 18.85 7.41
CA ALA A 248 6.94 18.27 6.87
C ALA A 248 7.66 17.34 7.86
N ASN A 249 6.95 16.90 8.91
CA ASN A 249 7.43 15.93 9.88
C ASN A 249 6.99 14.50 9.54
N GLY A 250 6.61 14.23 8.28
CA GLY A 250 6.10 12.95 7.84
C GLY A 250 4.81 12.54 8.56
N PRO A 251 3.74 13.37 8.52
CA PRO A 251 2.48 13.05 9.17
C PRO A 251 1.89 11.73 8.64
N VAL A 252 1.31 10.92 9.51
CA VAL A 252 0.62 9.68 9.17
C VAL A 252 -0.86 9.84 9.52
N THR A 253 -1.72 9.60 8.54
CA THR A 253 -3.17 9.63 8.73
C THR A 253 -3.74 8.31 8.25
N VAL A 254 -4.67 7.75 9.02
CA VAL A 254 -5.41 6.53 8.65
C VAL A 254 -6.87 6.90 8.51
N GLU A 255 -7.48 6.61 7.37
CA GLU A 255 -8.87 6.91 7.06
C GLU A 255 -9.49 5.82 6.18
N THR A 256 -10.81 5.86 5.98
CA THR A 256 -11.50 4.89 5.11
C THR A 256 -11.52 5.32 3.65
N TYR A 257 -11.72 4.37 2.72
CA TYR A 257 -12.00 4.69 1.32
C TYR A 257 -13.23 5.60 1.15
N GLN A 258 -14.25 5.40 1.98
CA GLN A 258 -15.45 6.24 1.97
C GLN A 258 -15.13 7.70 2.35
N TRP A 259 -14.26 7.90 3.35
CA TRP A 259 -13.75 9.23 3.67
C TRP A 259 -12.94 9.82 2.51
N PHE A 260 -12.08 9.02 1.88
CA PHE A 260 -11.23 9.44 0.77
C PHE A 260 -12.06 9.97 -0.42
N VAL A 261 -13.05 9.22 -0.88
CA VAL A 261 -13.91 9.62 -2.01
C VAL A 261 -14.70 10.89 -1.68
N ARG A 262 -15.23 11.02 -0.46
CA ARG A 262 -15.96 12.22 -0.01
C ARG A 262 -15.10 13.49 0.04
N ASN A 263 -13.79 13.32 0.22
CA ASN A 263 -12.84 14.43 0.35
C ASN A 263 -11.93 14.59 -0.88
N ALA A 264 -12.14 13.80 -1.94
CA ALA A 264 -11.36 13.87 -3.17
C ALA A 264 -11.28 15.33 -3.69
N GLY A 265 -10.06 15.75 -4.07
CA GLY A 265 -9.77 17.13 -4.49
C GLY A 265 -9.58 18.15 -3.35
N LYS A 266 -9.90 17.80 -2.10
CA LYS A 266 -9.61 18.63 -0.91
C LYS A 266 -8.44 18.12 -0.09
N ILE A 267 -8.00 16.88 -0.34
CA ILE A 267 -6.91 16.25 0.39
C ILE A 267 -5.61 17.00 0.11
N SER A 268 -4.82 17.24 1.16
CA SER A 268 -3.60 18.03 1.05
C SER A 268 -2.53 17.33 0.23
N ASP A 269 -1.81 18.14 -0.54
CA ASP A 269 -0.64 17.71 -1.29
C ASP A 269 0.56 17.31 -0.43
N ALA A 270 0.50 17.55 0.89
CA ALA A 270 1.50 17.12 1.87
C ALA A 270 1.63 15.60 1.98
N TYR A 271 0.58 14.85 1.62
CA TYR A 271 0.68 13.41 1.46
C TYR A 271 1.43 13.09 0.17
N THR A 272 2.58 12.43 0.33
CA THR A 272 3.43 11.99 -0.78
C THR A 272 3.28 10.51 -1.05
N ILE A 273 2.69 9.76 -0.12
CA ILE A 273 2.45 8.33 -0.21
C ILE A 273 1.01 8.07 0.22
N VAL A 274 0.30 7.24 -0.55
CA VAL A 274 -0.99 6.69 -0.19
C VAL A 274 -0.88 5.17 -0.16
N ILE A 275 -1.14 4.56 0.98
CA ILE A 275 -1.17 3.11 1.15
C ILE A 275 -2.63 2.67 1.09
N CYS A 276 -2.96 1.77 0.17
CA CYS A 276 -4.30 1.24 -0.03
C CYS A 276 -4.34 -0.19 0.51
N ASP A 277 -4.86 -0.36 1.73
CA ASP A 277 -5.12 -1.67 2.31
C ASP A 277 -6.34 -2.32 1.68
N GLU A 278 -6.32 -3.64 1.56
CA GLU A 278 -7.22 -4.42 0.71
C GLU A 278 -7.46 -3.75 -0.65
N ALA A 279 -6.39 -3.49 -1.39
CA ALA A 279 -6.41 -2.69 -2.61
C ALA A 279 -7.43 -3.13 -3.68
N HIS A 280 -7.92 -4.37 -3.63
CA HIS A 280 -9.02 -4.83 -4.47
C HIS A 280 -10.33 -4.07 -4.20
N THR A 281 -10.55 -3.55 -2.99
CA THR A 281 -11.67 -2.67 -2.63
C THR A 281 -11.49 -1.23 -3.15
N ALA A 282 -10.37 -0.90 -3.79
CA ALA A 282 -10.19 0.40 -4.44
C ALA A 282 -10.70 0.39 -5.90
N LEU A 283 -11.13 -0.77 -6.41
CA LEU A 283 -11.52 -0.97 -7.81
C LEU A 283 -12.91 -0.43 -8.17
N GLY A 284 -13.69 0.05 -7.19
CA GLY A 284 -14.95 0.76 -7.42
C GLY A 284 -14.75 2.03 -8.26
N GLU A 285 -15.75 2.42 -9.03
CA GLU A 285 -15.63 3.50 -10.02
C GLU A 285 -15.21 4.84 -9.41
N LYS A 286 -15.85 5.27 -8.32
CA LYS A 286 -15.53 6.55 -7.66
C LYS A 286 -14.14 6.55 -7.03
N THR A 287 -13.77 5.47 -6.33
CA THR A 287 -12.46 5.33 -5.68
C THR A 287 -11.32 5.29 -6.69
N SER A 288 -11.44 4.43 -7.71
CA SER A 288 -10.44 4.32 -8.78
C SER A 288 -10.33 5.63 -9.57
N GLY A 289 -11.44 6.31 -9.87
CA GLY A 289 -11.45 7.62 -10.50
C GLY A 289 -10.73 8.68 -9.66
N ALA A 290 -10.98 8.72 -8.35
CA ALA A 290 -10.30 9.64 -7.43
C ALA A 290 -8.79 9.37 -7.31
N ILE A 291 -8.37 8.10 -7.29
CA ILE A 291 -6.95 7.71 -7.30
C ILE A 291 -6.27 8.14 -8.60
N ARG A 292 -6.90 7.89 -9.75
CA ARG A 292 -6.33 8.27 -11.06
C ARG A 292 -6.21 9.79 -11.23
N ALA A 293 -7.16 10.55 -10.69
CA ALA A 293 -7.15 12.01 -10.73
C ALA A 293 -6.06 12.65 -9.84
N TRP A 294 -5.56 11.95 -8.83
CA TRP A 294 -4.59 12.49 -7.88
C TRP A 294 -3.15 12.10 -8.27
N SER A 295 -2.49 12.93 -9.08
CA SER A 295 -1.16 12.64 -9.65
C SER A 295 0.04 12.86 -8.71
N GLY A 296 -0.18 13.51 -7.58
CA GLY A 296 0.88 13.95 -6.67
C GLY A 296 1.60 12.81 -5.93
N PRO A 297 0.87 11.98 -5.16
CA PRO A 297 1.48 10.94 -4.34
C PRO A 297 1.81 9.67 -5.13
N ILE A 298 2.67 8.84 -4.53
CA ILE A 298 2.87 7.44 -4.92
C ILE A 298 1.79 6.60 -4.24
N PHE A 299 1.12 5.73 -4.99
CA PHE A 299 0.15 4.80 -4.42
C PHE A 299 0.73 3.41 -4.28
N ILE A 300 0.49 2.77 -3.14
CA ILE A 300 0.96 1.43 -2.81
C ILE A 300 -0.25 0.61 -2.38
N GLY A 301 -0.72 -0.27 -3.26
CA GLY A 301 -1.77 -1.24 -2.95
C GLY A 301 -1.22 -2.45 -2.21
N MET A 302 -1.90 -2.87 -1.16
CA MET A 302 -1.60 -4.10 -0.42
C MET A 302 -2.84 -4.97 -0.44
N THR A 303 -2.70 -6.23 -0.85
CA THR A 303 -3.84 -7.17 -0.88
C THR A 303 -3.37 -8.58 -0.65
N ALA A 304 -4.24 -9.42 -0.09
CA ALA A 304 -3.98 -10.88 -0.06
C ALA A 304 -4.39 -11.56 -1.36
N THR A 305 -5.32 -10.95 -2.10
CA THR A 305 -5.91 -11.49 -3.33
C THR A 305 -5.82 -10.45 -4.45
N GLY A 306 -5.18 -10.82 -5.57
CA GLY A 306 -5.00 -9.92 -6.72
C GLY A 306 -6.21 -9.81 -7.65
N ALA A 307 -7.15 -10.76 -7.57
CA ALA A 307 -8.29 -10.89 -8.47
C ALA A 307 -9.62 -10.86 -7.72
N LEU A 308 -10.54 -10.00 -8.18
CA LEU A 308 -11.98 -10.14 -7.97
C LEU A 308 -12.62 -10.70 -9.25
N ILE A 309 -13.82 -11.26 -9.15
CA ILE A 309 -14.52 -12.01 -10.21
C ILE A 309 -14.56 -11.26 -11.57
N ALA A 310 -14.59 -9.92 -11.57
CA ALA A 310 -14.69 -9.10 -12.78
C ALA A 310 -13.60 -8.02 -12.99
N ARG A 311 -12.74 -7.74 -12.00
CA ARG A 311 -11.68 -6.72 -12.08
C ARG A 311 -10.42 -7.19 -11.38
N HIS A 312 -9.27 -6.85 -11.95
CA HIS A 312 -7.97 -7.21 -11.38
C HIS A 312 -7.32 -5.98 -10.75
N VAL A 313 -6.56 -6.15 -9.67
CA VAL A 313 -5.87 -5.04 -8.98
C VAL A 313 -4.94 -4.26 -9.93
N THR A 314 -4.45 -4.94 -10.98
CA THR A 314 -3.62 -4.33 -12.04
C THR A 314 -4.32 -3.26 -12.87
N ASP A 315 -5.66 -3.24 -12.90
CA ASP A 315 -6.43 -2.21 -13.61
C ASP A 315 -6.25 -0.82 -13.00
N LEU A 316 -5.87 -0.78 -11.72
CA LEU A 316 -5.58 0.45 -10.99
C LEU A 316 -4.10 0.55 -10.61
N PHE A 317 -3.48 -0.55 -10.20
CA PHE A 317 -2.07 -0.63 -9.79
C PHE A 317 -1.27 -1.51 -10.76
N PRO A 318 -0.77 -0.97 -11.88
CA PRO A 318 -0.22 -1.79 -12.96
C PRO A 318 1.09 -2.51 -12.58
N THR A 319 1.86 -1.97 -11.63
CA THR A 319 3.19 -2.51 -11.30
C THR A 319 3.14 -3.35 -10.03
N GLN A 320 3.25 -4.68 -10.17
CA GLN A 320 3.42 -5.58 -9.01
C GLN A 320 4.88 -5.58 -8.55
N THR A 321 5.12 -5.21 -7.30
CA THR A 321 6.47 -5.08 -6.70
C THR A 321 6.90 -6.33 -5.94
N SER A 322 5.95 -7.07 -5.37
CA SER A 322 6.23 -8.32 -4.66
C SER A 322 5.01 -9.23 -4.65
N ARG A 323 5.25 -10.54 -4.60
CA ARG A 323 4.25 -11.58 -4.45
C ARG A 323 4.72 -12.59 -3.41
N PHE A 324 3.89 -12.78 -2.40
CA PHE A 324 4.07 -13.71 -1.30
C PHE A 324 2.74 -14.37 -0.96
N ASP A 325 2.35 -15.33 -1.81
CA ASP A 325 1.05 -15.97 -1.75
C ASP A 325 0.90 -16.92 -0.55
N LEU A 326 -0.32 -17.41 -0.32
CA LEU A 326 -0.66 -18.30 0.79
C LEU A 326 0.18 -19.59 0.81
N ALA A 327 0.49 -20.14 -0.36
CA ALA A 327 1.27 -21.37 -0.48
C ALA A 327 2.74 -21.12 -0.15
N GLN A 328 3.31 -19.99 -0.57
CA GLN A 328 4.65 -19.55 -0.20
C GLN A 328 4.74 -19.25 1.30
N ALA A 329 3.77 -18.54 1.85
CA ALA A 329 3.70 -18.23 3.28
C ALA A 329 3.67 -19.50 4.14
N ALA A 330 2.83 -20.48 3.78
CA ALA A 330 2.75 -21.76 4.49
C ALA A 330 4.03 -22.58 4.34
N ARG A 331 4.60 -22.67 3.12
CA ARG A 331 5.86 -23.40 2.88
C ARG A 331 7.05 -22.80 3.62
N ARG A 332 7.10 -21.47 3.77
CA ARG A 332 8.16 -20.78 4.51
C ARG A 332 7.91 -20.74 6.03
N GLY A 333 6.81 -21.32 6.51
CA GLY A 333 6.47 -21.35 7.94
C GLY A 333 6.09 -20.00 8.53
N VAL A 334 5.74 -19.01 7.70
CA VAL A 334 5.26 -17.70 8.15
C VAL A 334 3.83 -17.82 8.70
N ILE A 335 3.03 -18.69 8.10
CA ILE A 335 1.69 -19.04 8.58
C ILE A 335 1.60 -20.55 8.81
N ALA A 336 0.60 -20.97 9.59
CA ALA A 336 0.33 -22.38 9.81
C ALA A 336 -0.04 -23.09 8.48
N PRO A 337 0.40 -24.35 8.27
CA PRO A 337 -0.06 -25.15 7.14
C PRO A 337 -1.58 -25.31 7.17
N LEU A 338 -2.22 -25.06 6.04
CA LEU A 338 -3.67 -25.16 5.90
C LEU A 338 -4.09 -26.58 5.51
N ARG A 339 -5.10 -27.10 6.19
CA ARG A 339 -5.78 -28.35 5.81
C ARG A 339 -7.26 -28.07 5.61
N CYS A 340 -7.68 -27.98 4.36
CA CYS A 340 -9.09 -27.86 4.02
C CYS A 340 -9.72 -29.25 3.91
N ILE A 341 -10.67 -29.56 4.80
CA ILE A 341 -11.48 -30.78 4.73
C ILE A 341 -12.89 -30.38 4.34
N ARG A 342 -13.34 -30.80 3.16
CA ARG A 342 -14.75 -30.66 2.77
C ARG A 342 -15.51 -31.84 3.36
N ILE A 343 -16.33 -31.58 4.37
CA ILE A 343 -17.18 -32.59 5.00
C ILE A 343 -18.55 -32.48 4.31
N PRO A 344 -18.98 -33.50 3.54
CA PRO A 344 -20.33 -33.50 2.99
C PRO A 344 -21.34 -33.54 4.15
N PRO A 345 -22.44 -32.77 4.08
CA PRO A 345 -23.47 -32.81 5.11
C PRO A 345 -24.04 -34.22 5.26
N GLY A 346 -24.38 -34.60 6.50
CA GLY A 346 -25.03 -35.88 6.78
C GLY A 346 -26.42 -35.98 6.11
N PRO A 347 -26.97 -37.20 5.97
CA PRO A 347 -28.32 -37.38 5.43
C PRO A 347 -29.35 -36.62 6.30
N GLY A 348 -29.90 -35.52 5.79
CA GLY A 348 -30.89 -34.69 6.47
C GLY A 348 -30.42 -33.26 6.81
N VAL A 349 -29.13 -32.98 6.76
CA VAL A 349 -28.59 -31.62 6.96
C VAL A 349 -28.69 -30.85 5.65
N ARG A 350 -29.69 -29.96 5.54
CA ARG A 350 -29.92 -29.09 4.36
C ARG A 350 -29.24 -27.73 4.47
N THR A 351 -29.03 -27.24 5.67
CA THR A 351 -28.42 -25.93 5.96
C THR A 351 -27.86 -25.92 7.39
N ILE A 352 -26.80 -25.13 7.60
CA ILE A 352 -26.20 -24.85 8.90
C ILE A 352 -26.66 -23.50 9.49
N ALA A 353 -27.44 -22.71 8.74
CA ALA A 353 -27.93 -21.37 9.13
C ALA A 353 -28.79 -21.36 10.42
N LYS A 354 -29.20 -22.53 10.92
CA LYS A 354 -29.94 -22.65 12.19
C LYS A 354 -29.03 -22.82 13.41
N VAL A 355 -27.73 -22.98 13.20
CA VAL A 355 -26.76 -23.03 14.29
C VAL A 355 -26.55 -21.59 14.76
N PRO A 356 -26.86 -21.27 16.02
CA PRO A 356 -26.73 -19.91 16.52
C PRO A 356 -25.25 -19.48 16.51
N LEU A 357 -25.04 -18.21 16.18
CA LEU A 357 -23.74 -17.57 16.27
C LEU A 357 -23.53 -17.07 17.71
N ARG A 358 -22.40 -17.43 18.32
CA ARG A 358 -21.93 -16.90 19.60
C ARG A 358 -20.85 -15.85 19.34
N ARG A 359 -20.92 -14.74 20.06
CA ARG A 359 -19.89 -13.70 20.01
C ARG A 359 -18.63 -14.19 20.74
N GLY A 360 -17.57 -14.48 20.01
CA GLY A 360 -16.25 -14.80 20.54
C GLY A 360 -15.48 -13.53 20.93
N GLU A 361 -14.25 -13.69 21.44
CA GLU A 361 -13.37 -12.57 21.80
C GLU A 361 -12.91 -11.74 20.58
N VAL A 362 -12.86 -12.37 19.40
CA VAL A 362 -12.30 -11.77 18.17
C VAL A 362 -13.33 -11.68 17.04
N ASP A 363 -14.22 -12.66 16.93
CA ASP A 363 -15.24 -12.69 15.89
C ASP A 363 -16.51 -13.42 16.34
N THR A 364 -17.57 -13.36 15.53
CA THR A 364 -18.79 -14.14 15.77
C THR A 364 -18.63 -15.53 15.18
N GLU A 365 -18.66 -16.56 16.02
CA GLU A 365 -18.43 -17.95 15.62
C GLU A 365 -19.69 -18.80 15.81
N PHE A 366 -19.86 -19.86 15.03
CA PHE A 366 -20.92 -20.83 15.30
C PHE A 366 -20.76 -21.45 16.70
N ASP A 367 -21.89 -21.68 17.37
CA ASP A 367 -21.94 -22.49 18.57
C ASP A 367 -21.33 -23.87 18.32
N GLN A 368 -20.12 -24.07 18.84
CA GLN A 368 -19.31 -25.27 18.54
C GLN A 368 -19.99 -26.56 19.00
N GLU A 369 -20.78 -26.54 20.08
CA GLU A 369 -21.49 -27.72 20.58
C GLU A 369 -22.65 -28.06 19.65
N MET A 370 -23.48 -27.08 19.27
CA MET A 370 -24.60 -27.30 18.37
C MET A 370 -24.16 -27.62 16.93
N LEU A 371 -23.08 -27.01 16.46
CA LEU A 371 -22.49 -27.33 15.17
C LEU A 371 -21.96 -28.76 15.17
N ALA A 372 -21.30 -29.19 16.25
CA ALA A 372 -20.83 -30.56 16.39
C ALA A 372 -21.99 -31.55 16.39
N GLU A 373 -23.06 -31.31 17.16
CA GLU A 373 -24.27 -32.17 17.16
C GLU A 373 -24.92 -32.28 15.78
N LEU A 374 -25.01 -31.17 15.04
CA LEU A 374 -25.59 -31.15 13.69
C LEU A 374 -24.73 -31.92 12.68
N LEU A 375 -23.40 -31.86 12.84
CA LEU A 375 -22.45 -32.52 11.96
C LEU A 375 -22.08 -33.95 12.41
N ASP A 376 -22.49 -34.38 13.61
CA ASP A 376 -22.20 -35.69 14.16
C ASP A 376 -22.92 -36.78 13.34
N GLN A 377 -22.14 -37.72 12.82
CA GLN A 377 -22.61 -38.81 11.98
C GLN A 377 -22.43 -40.12 12.75
N THR A 378 -23.37 -40.44 13.65
CA THR A 378 -23.50 -41.81 14.19
C THR A 378 -24.00 -42.80 13.15
#